data_AF-A0A1E8FN35-F1
#
_entry.id   AF-A0A1E8FN35-F1
#
_cell.length_a   1.000
_cell.length_b   1.000
_cell.length_c   1.000
_cell.angle_alpha   90.00
_cell.angle_beta   90.00
_cell.angle_gamma   90.00
#
_symmetry.space_group_name_H-M   'P 1'
#
loop_
_entity.id
_entity.type
_entity.pdbx_description
1 polymer ?
#
loop_
_entity_poly.entity_id
_entity_poly.type
_entity_poly.pdbx_seq_one_letter_code
_entity_poly.pdbx_strand_id
1 'polypeptide(L)'
;METSYMGVVVMIALTRKTEDAGLDDDVDGECKLRIDIIGPLRIRRGDIALSAADLGGPKPRQVLEILLLSLGSAVSKNRIMELLWEGRHPAVAQPTLESYVSVLRRHLQPGTGRSGPIRTVTGGYIVDRSAVDLDLDRFQVLTTRAAHAEPVQALAFLSEALELAHAPLLGDELLPAWAEEERALHATQVAGTRVLAAETALAVGDAGKAIAWARAAVQEDQLSERAWAALILGLEQQGENTEALRCLDRCRRILDEEMGCAPGPVLKAAQARLLGSTSGVDTAAAPAQATQPLQVVPPSAPPVPEHGPAEQAAGRLRILTVDDHTTFAELLNGALDREPDFMSVGSAKTVEEAVRMFQELRPDLVIMDLHLADGSGLDAAGRILAEAPATRIVMLTGNPRQEALREAAVLGICAFLPKDGALGTMLDTLRYARAGNMIVHPALVAQLGQGAPEHKLQSA
;
A
#
# COMPACT_ATOMS: atom_id res chain seq x y z
N MET A 1 3.75 -23.50 35.21
CA MET A 1 2.76 -24.15 34.33
C MET A 1 2.38 -23.09 33.30
N GLU A 2 3.32 -22.81 32.38
CA GLU A 2 3.38 -21.54 31.65
C GLU A 2 4.04 -21.75 30.28
N THR A 3 3.37 -21.35 29.19
CA THR A 3 3.86 -20.81 27.89
C THR A 3 2.66 -20.78 26.93
N SER A 4 2.02 -19.65 26.56
CA SER A 4 2.44 -18.39 25.87
C SER A 4 2.60 -18.54 24.35
N TYR A 5 1.76 -17.84 23.57
CA TYR A 5 1.98 -17.58 22.14
C TYR A 5 1.50 -16.15 21.79
N MET A 6 2.49 -15.29 21.55
CA MET A 6 2.42 -13.87 21.19
C MET A 6 3.24 -13.73 19.90
N GLY A 7 2.67 -13.17 18.83
CA GLY A 7 3.35 -13.02 17.53
C GLY A 7 3.76 -11.57 17.29
N VAL A 8 4.87 -11.15 17.88
CA VAL A 8 5.52 -9.85 17.66
C VAL A 8 6.49 -9.97 16.48
N VAL A 9 6.42 -9.04 15.53
CA VAL A 9 7.50 -8.82 14.55
C VAL A 9 8.56 -7.94 15.22
N VAL A 10 9.60 -8.57 15.76
CA VAL A 10 10.73 -7.90 16.39
C VAL A 10 11.73 -7.46 15.31
N MET A 11 12.02 -6.16 15.27
CA MET A 11 13.22 -5.58 14.66
C MET A 11 14.46 -6.00 15.45
N ILE A 12 15.39 -6.74 14.84
CA ILE A 12 16.75 -6.90 15.36
C ILE A 12 17.75 -6.38 14.33
N ALA A 13 18.37 -5.26 14.68
CA ALA A 13 19.61 -4.78 14.08
C ALA A 13 20.76 -5.69 14.55
N LEU A 14 21.56 -6.21 13.61
CA LEU A 14 22.83 -6.86 13.93
C LEU A 14 23.98 -5.94 13.53
N THR A 15 24.64 -5.39 14.54
CA THR A 15 25.95 -4.76 14.42
C THR A 15 26.99 -5.53 15.23
N ARG A 16 28.10 -5.86 14.55
CA ARG A 16 29.45 -6.27 15.04
C ARG A 16 29.53 -7.70 15.62
N LYS A 17 30.62 -8.46 15.50
CA LYS A 17 32.05 -8.12 15.36
C LYS A 17 32.80 -9.37 14.85
N THR A 18 33.88 -9.15 14.12
CA THR A 18 34.92 -10.11 13.73
C THR A 18 35.53 -10.85 14.92
N GLU A 19 35.69 -12.16 14.84
CA GLU A 19 36.89 -12.92 15.26
C GLU A 19 36.78 -14.42 14.89
N ASP A 20 37.95 -15.01 14.74
CA ASP A 20 38.36 -16.17 13.95
C ASP A 20 38.16 -17.53 14.65
N ALA A 21 38.01 -18.61 13.86
CA ALA A 21 38.30 -20.03 14.13
C ALA A 21 37.20 -20.96 13.57
N GLY A 22 37.54 -21.71 12.52
CA GLY A 22 36.67 -22.70 11.90
C GLY A 22 36.52 -24.00 12.71
N LEU A 23 35.46 -24.74 12.40
CA LEU A 23 35.38 -26.21 12.28
C LEU A 23 33.93 -26.58 11.91
N ASP A 24 33.81 -27.47 10.92
CA ASP A 24 32.58 -28.10 10.44
C ASP A 24 31.72 -28.67 11.58
N ASP A 25 30.40 -28.49 11.50
CA ASP A 25 29.45 -29.60 11.58
C ASP A 25 28.02 -29.17 11.19
N ASP A 26 27.41 -30.03 10.38
CA ASP A 26 26.21 -29.90 9.58
C ASP A 26 25.01 -30.50 10.32
N VAL A 27 24.15 -29.70 10.98
CA VAL A 27 22.79 -30.08 11.42
C VAL A 27 21.89 -28.82 11.59
N ASP A 28 20.69 -28.83 11.01
CA ASP A 28 19.54 -27.90 11.16
C ASP A 28 19.43 -26.66 10.24
N GLY A 29 19.55 -26.85 8.91
CA GLY A 29 19.03 -25.91 7.91
C GLY A 29 17.77 -26.44 7.21
N GLU A 30 16.57 -26.10 7.68
CA GLU A 30 15.33 -26.41 6.94
C GLU A 30 15.39 -25.77 5.53
N CYS A 31 15.55 -26.60 4.50
CA CYS A 31 15.60 -26.16 3.10
C CYS A 31 14.28 -25.45 2.71
N LYS A 32 14.29 -24.12 2.72
CA LYS A 32 13.19 -23.30 2.20
C LYS A 32 12.99 -23.59 0.70
N LEU A 33 11.73 -23.66 0.28
CA LEU A 33 11.39 -23.68 -1.13
C LEU A 33 11.63 -22.30 -1.73
N ARG A 34 12.42 -22.21 -2.80
CA ARG A 34 12.51 -20.97 -3.58
C ARG A 34 11.47 -21.00 -4.69
N ILE A 35 10.63 -19.97 -4.75
CA ILE A 35 9.57 -19.84 -5.73
C ILE A 35 9.69 -18.49 -6.41
N ASP A 36 9.71 -18.52 -7.74
CA ASP A 36 9.59 -17.33 -8.57
C ASP A 36 8.21 -17.37 -9.24
N ILE A 37 7.35 -16.39 -8.94
CA ILE A 37 5.99 -16.23 -9.49
C ILE A 37 5.88 -14.99 -10.39
N ILE A 38 6.88 -14.10 -10.35
CA ILE A 38 7.01 -12.98 -11.29
C ILE A 38 7.63 -13.52 -12.59
N GLY A 39 6.84 -13.55 -13.64
CA GLY A 39 7.13 -14.30 -14.86
C GLY A 39 6.63 -15.75 -14.80
N PRO A 40 7.25 -16.69 -15.53
CA PRO A 40 6.83 -18.09 -15.49
C PRO A 40 7.10 -18.71 -14.12
N LEU A 41 6.20 -19.56 -13.63
CA LEU A 41 6.30 -20.17 -12.32
C LEU A 41 7.50 -21.12 -12.28
N ARG A 42 8.46 -20.83 -11.40
CA ARG A 42 9.62 -21.68 -11.13
C ARG A 42 9.66 -22.04 -9.66
N ILE A 43 9.81 -23.32 -9.38
CA ILE A 43 9.90 -23.82 -8.00
C ILE A 43 11.17 -24.64 -7.87
N ARG A 44 11.97 -24.32 -6.85
CA ARG A 44 13.18 -25.05 -6.51
C ARG A 44 13.12 -25.53 -5.06
N ARG A 45 13.41 -26.80 -4.88
CA ARG A 45 13.57 -27.47 -3.59
C ARG A 45 15.00 -27.93 -3.45
N GLY A 46 15.84 -27.13 -2.79
CA GLY A 46 17.30 -27.29 -2.83
C GLY A 46 17.78 -27.24 -4.28
N ASP A 47 18.45 -28.30 -4.72
CA ASP A 47 18.95 -28.43 -6.10
C ASP A 47 17.91 -28.95 -7.11
N ILE A 48 16.75 -29.41 -6.64
CA ILE A 48 15.71 -29.96 -7.50
C ILE A 48 14.82 -28.84 -8.01
N ALA A 49 14.84 -28.61 -9.34
CA ALA A 49 13.84 -27.78 -10.00
C ALA A 49 12.58 -28.62 -10.29
N LEU A 50 11.42 -28.12 -9.90
CA LEU A 50 10.12 -28.72 -10.21
C LEU A 50 9.54 -28.07 -11.46
N SER A 51 9.05 -28.89 -12.37
CA SER A 51 8.38 -28.48 -13.60
C SER A 51 6.86 -28.38 -13.42
N ALA A 52 6.17 -27.76 -14.38
CA ALA A 52 4.70 -27.72 -14.41
C ALA A 52 4.05 -29.13 -14.39
N ALA A 53 4.74 -30.15 -14.93
CA ALA A 53 4.28 -31.54 -14.90
C ALA A 53 4.31 -32.13 -13.48
N ASP A 54 5.27 -31.71 -12.66
CA ASP A 54 5.41 -32.16 -11.28
C ASP A 54 4.32 -31.58 -10.36
N LEU A 55 3.66 -30.51 -10.77
CA LEU A 55 2.60 -29.87 -9.98
C LEU A 55 1.24 -30.54 -10.13
N GLY A 56 1.08 -31.53 -11.03
CA GLY A 56 -0.21 -32.20 -11.25
C GLY A 56 -1.14 -31.48 -12.22
N GLY A 57 -0.59 -30.59 -13.07
CA GLY A 57 -1.33 -29.90 -14.13
C GLY A 57 -1.77 -28.48 -13.76
N PRO A 58 -2.59 -27.84 -14.61
CA PRO A 58 -2.90 -26.41 -14.50
C PRO A 58 -3.71 -26.08 -13.25
N LYS A 59 -4.71 -26.90 -12.88
CA LYS A 59 -5.60 -26.60 -11.75
C LYS A 59 -4.88 -26.68 -10.39
N PRO A 60 -4.07 -27.72 -10.08
CA PRO A 60 -3.22 -27.69 -8.90
C PRO A 60 -2.22 -26.54 -8.89
N ARG A 61 -1.60 -26.21 -10.04
CA ARG A 61 -0.70 -25.06 -10.14
C ARG A 61 -1.40 -23.74 -9.76
N GLN A 62 -2.59 -23.49 -10.31
CA GLN A 62 -3.42 -22.35 -9.95
C GLN A 62 -3.76 -22.30 -8.46
N VAL A 63 -4.05 -23.45 -7.83
CA VAL A 63 -4.27 -23.52 -6.38
C VAL A 63 -3.03 -23.07 -5.60
N LEU A 64 -1.84 -23.51 -6.01
CA LEU A 64 -0.60 -23.06 -5.39
C LEU A 64 -0.41 -21.54 -5.56
N GLU A 65 -0.58 -21.03 -6.77
CA GLU A 65 -0.44 -19.59 -7.08
C GLU A 65 -1.39 -18.73 -6.24
N ILE A 66 -2.67 -19.11 -6.14
CA ILE A 66 -3.66 -18.44 -5.29
C ILE A 66 -3.19 -18.39 -3.83
N LEU A 67 -2.61 -19.49 -3.32
CA LEU A 67 -2.10 -19.53 -1.96
C LEU A 67 -0.82 -18.70 -1.78
N LEU A 68 0.03 -18.61 -2.80
CA LEU A 68 1.26 -17.82 -2.77
C LEU A 68 0.98 -16.31 -2.83
N LEU A 69 -0.05 -15.89 -3.55
CA LEU A 69 -0.54 -14.51 -3.53
C LEU A 69 -0.98 -14.07 -2.11
N SER A 70 -1.41 -15.03 -1.29
CA SER A 70 -1.78 -14.83 0.12
C SER A 70 -0.75 -15.41 1.09
N LEU A 71 0.55 -15.33 0.76
CA LEU A 71 1.63 -15.94 1.57
C LEU A 71 1.56 -15.53 3.05
N GLY A 72 1.49 -16.51 3.95
CA GLY A 72 1.37 -16.28 5.39
C GLY A 72 -0.05 -15.99 5.88
N SER A 73 -1.05 -15.94 4.99
CA SER A 73 -2.45 -15.73 5.32
C SER A 73 -3.32 -16.94 4.94
N ALA A 74 -4.34 -17.23 5.73
CA ALA A 74 -5.25 -18.33 5.48
C ALA A 74 -6.25 -17.99 4.36
N VAL A 75 -6.35 -18.85 3.34
CA VAL A 75 -7.34 -18.75 2.27
C VAL A 75 -8.39 -19.83 2.46
N SER A 76 -9.67 -19.43 2.48
CA SER A 76 -10.78 -20.35 2.66
C SER A 76 -10.96 -21.28 1.46
N LYS A 77 -11.45 -22.51 1.68
CA LYS A 77 -11.76 -23.44 0.60
C LYS A 77 -12.74 -22.83 -0.42
N ASN A 78 -13.75 -22.11 0.06
CA ASN A 78 -14.73 -21.43 -0.80
C ASN A 78 -14.06 -20.41 -1.72
N ARG A 79 -13.18 -19.55 -1.18
CA ARG A 79 -12.47 -18.56 -1.99
C ARG A 79 -11.58 -19.20 -3.05
N ILE A 80 -10.86 -20.27 -2.69
CA ILE A 80 -10.03 -21.01 -3.67
C ILE A 80 -10.92 -21.62 -4.76
N MET A 81 -12.08 -22.18 -4.40
CA MET A 81 -13.02 -22.73 -5.39
C MET A 81 -13.61 -21.64 -6.30
N GLU A 82 -13.99 -20.50 -5.73
CA GLU A 82 -14.51 -19.35 -6.50
C GLU A 82 -13.51 -18.89 -7.55
N LEU A 83 -12.24 -18.72 -7.17
CA LEU A 83 -11.17 -18.29 -8.09
C LEU A 83 -10.84 -19.38 -9.11
N LEU A 84 -10.74 -20.63 -8.67
CA LEU A 84 -10.32 -21.74 -9.54
C LEU A 84 -11.36 -22.07 -10.61
N TRP A 85 -12.64 -21.89 -10.34
CA TRP A 85 -13.73 -22.21 -11.27
C TRP A 85 -14.56 -20.99 -11.69
N GLU A 86 -14.15 -19.77 -11.32
CA GLU A 86 -14.82 -18.51 -11.67
C GLU A 86 -16.33 -18.54 -11.35
N GLY A 87 -16.66 -19.05 -10.16
CA GLY A 87 -18.04 -19.23 -9.69
C GLY A 87 -18.83 -20.38 -10.33
N ARG A 88 -18.26 -21.14 -11.27
CA ARG A 88 -18.90 -22.29 -11.95
C ARG A 88 -18.31 -23.63 -11.51
N HIS A 89 -18.21 -23.85 -10.21
CA HIS A 89 -17.59 -25.05 -9.68
C HIS A 89 -18.56 -26.27 -9.69
N PRO A 90 -18.06 -27.50 -9.93
CA PRO A 90 -18.89 -28.71 -9.86
C PRO A 90 -19.34 -29.01 -8.42
N ALA A 91 -20.37 -29.85 -8.25
CA ALA A 91 -20.84 -30.27 -6.93
C ALA A 91 -19.75 -30.97 -6.08
N VAL A 92 -18.74 -31.55 -6.75
CA VAL A 92 -17.59 -32.24 -6.12
C VAL A 92 -16.33 -31.36 -6.06
N ALA A 93 -16.47 -30.04 -6.13
CA ALA A 93 -15.34 -29.10 -6.13
C ALA A 93 -14.46 -29.21 -4.88
N GLN A 94 -15.06 -29.33 -3.70
CA GLN A 94 -14.29 -29.40 -2.46
C GLN A 94 -13.43 -30.68 -2.36
N PRO A 95 -13.96 -31.91 -2.58
CA PRO A 95 -13.12 -33.11 -2.64
C PRO A 95 -12.02 -33.05 -3.72
N THR A 96 -12.32 -32.39 -4.84
CA THR A 96 -11.36 -32.20 -5.93
C THR A 96 -10.22 -31.25 -5.51
N LEU A 97 -10.55 -30.14 -4.85
CA LEU A 97 -9.57 -29.21 -4.28
C LEU A 97 -8.68 -29.89 -3.24
N GLU A 98 -9.25 -30.69 -2.35
CA GLU A 98 -8.50 -31.48 -1.36
C GLU A 98 -7.52 -32.46 -2.04
N SER A 99 -7.95 -33.06 -3.16
CA SER A 99 -7.08 -33.91 -3.98
C SER A 99 -5.93 -33.12 -4.63
N TYR A 100 -6.20 -31.92 -5.16
CA TYR A 100 -5.15 -31.04 -5.70
C TYR A 100 -4.13 -30.64 -4.64
N VAL A 101 -4.57 -30.25 -3.45
CA VAL A 101 -3.67 -29.93 -2.33
C VAL A 101 -2.87 -31.14 -1.89
N SER A 102 -3.45 -32.34 -1.91
CA SER A 102 -2.71 -33.58 -1.62
C SER A 102 -1.59 -33.83 -2.63
N VAL A 103 -1.84 -33.58 -3.92
CA VAL A 103 -0.81 -33.68 -4.98
C VAL A 103 0.28 -32.63 -4.74
N LEU A 104 -0.08 -31.36 -4.55
CA LEU A 104 0.90 -30.29 -4.28
C LEU A 104 1.78 -30.61 -3.08
N ARG A 105 1.20 -31.08 -1.97
CA ARG A 105 1.97 -31.48 -0.78
C ARG A 105 2.98 -32.58 -1.07
N ARG A 106 2.58 -33.61 -1.83
CA ARG A 106 3.47 -34.72 -2.20
C ARG A 106 4.71 -34.23 -2.96
N HIS A 107 4.57 -33.21 -3.80
CA HIS A 107 5.67 -32.70 -4.62
C HIS A 107 6.47 -31.58 -3.94
N LEU A 108 5.84 -30.75 -3.11
CA LEU A 108 6.45 -29.58 -2.47
C LEU A 108 7.07 -29.88 -1.11
N GLN A 109 6.62 -30.90 -0.38
CA GLN A 109 7.17 -31.20 0.96
C GLN A 109 8.67 -31.53 0.91
N PRO A 110 9.51 -30.88 1.73
CA PRO A 110 10.87 -31.34 1.97
C PRO A 110 10.83 -32.55 2.91
N GLY A 111 11.25 -33.71 2.43
CA GLY A 111 11.32 -34.94 3.21
C GLY A 111 9.96 -35.65 3.41
N THR A 112 9.92 -36.55 4.40
CA THR A 112 8.77 -37.45 4.67
C THR A 112 7.93 -37.04 5.89
N GLY A 113 8.18 -35.85 6.44
CA GLY A 113 7.51 -35.34 7.64
C GLY A 113 6.08 -34.85 7.39
N ARG A 114 5.32 -34.62 8.48
CA ARG A 114 3.98 -34.00 8.43
C ARG A 114 4.01 -32.47 8.35
N SER A 115 5.16 -31.85 8.58
CA SER A 115 5.36 -30.40 8.40
C SER A 115 5.74 -30.12 6.96
N GLY A 116 5.08 -29.16 6.33
CA GLY A 116 5.30 -28.82 4.94
C GLY A 116 4.79 -27.42 4.63
N PRO A 117 5.16 -26.86 3.47
CA PRO A 117 4.87 -25.47 3.12
C PRO A 117 3.37 -25.17 3.10
N ILE A 118 2.51 -26.12 2.72
CA ILE A 118 1.05 -25.94 2.70
C ILE A 118 0.41 -26.62 3.91
N ARG A 119 -0.11 -25.83 4.85
CA ARG A 119 -0.78 -26.31 6.07
C ARG A 119 -2.30 -26.19 5.95
N THR A 120 -3.01 -27.16 6.52
CA THR A 120 -4.47 -27.10 6.64
C THR A 120 -4.79 -26.32 7.91
N VAL A 121 -5.68 -25.35 7.80
CA VAL A 121 -6.23 -24.57 8.92
C VAL A 121 -7.75 -24.68 8.92
N THR A 122 -8.40 -24.16 9.94
CA THR A 122 -9.87 -24.16 10.04
C THR A 122 -10.49 -23.53 8.79
N GLY A 123 -11.20 -24.34 8.00
CA GLY A 123 -11.92 -23.88 6.80
C GLY A 123 -11.06 -23.58 5.57
N GLY A 124 -9.75 -23.83 5.59
CA GLY A 124 -8.87 -23.36 4.52
C GLY A 124 -7.45 -23.93 4.53
N TYR A 125 -6.59 -23.25 3.76
CA TYR A 125 -5.16 -23.57 3.63
C TYR A 125 -4.33 -22.30 3.80
N ILE A 126 -3.11 -22.48 4.28
CA ILE A 126 -2.12 -21.41 4.43
C ILE A 126 -0.78 -21.92 3.91
N VAL A 127 -0.03 -21.07 3.21
CA VAL A 127 1.38 -21.32 2.91
C VAL A 127 2.23 -20.68 4.00
N ASP A 128 3.06 -21.49 4.65
CA ASP A 128 3.95 -21.05 5.72
C ASP A 128 5.08 -20.19 5.15
N ARG A 129 5.07 -18.90 5.52
CA ARG A 129 6.07 -17.91 5.09
C ARG A 129 7.49 -18.28 5.54
N SER A 130 7.64 -19.04 6.62
CA SER A 130 8.97 -19.48 7.07
C SER A 130 9.58 -20.53 6.14
N ALA A 131 8.74 -21.31 5.46
CA ALA A 131 9.14 -22.43 4.61
C ALA A 131 9.33 -22.06 3.13
N VAL A 132 8.96 -20.83 2.72
CA VAL A 132 8.97 -20.38 1.32
C VAL A 132 9.72 -19.05 1.18
N ASP A 133 10.68 -19.02 0.27
CA ASP A 133 11.34 -17.82 -0.26
C ASP A 133 10.68 -17.45 -1.59
N LEU A 134 9.78 -16.45 -1.57
CA LEU A 134 8.99 -16.01 -2.73
C LEU A 134 9.53 -14.67 -3.26
N ASP A 135 9.74 -14.55 -4.58
CA ASP A 135 10.13 -13.29 -5.23
C ASP A 135 9.13 -12.14 -5.03
N LEU A 136 7.82 -12.40 -5.15
CA LEU A 136 6.77 -11.43 -4.88
C LEU A 136 6.81 -10.93 -3.43
N ASP A 137 7.10 -11.81 -2.48
CA ASP A 137 7.23 -11.44 -1.07
C ASP A 137 8.48 -10.59 -0.81
N ARG A 138 9.62 -10.98 -1.42
CA ARG A 138 10.86 -10.20 -1.37
C ARG A 138 10.67 -8.81 -1.95
N PHE A 139 9.97 -8.68 -3.08
CA PHE A 139 9.61 -7.39 -3.67
C PHE A 139 8.84 -6.53 -2.66
N GLN A 140 7.79 -7.05 -2.04
CA GLN A 140 6.99 -6.31 -1.05
C GLN A 140 7.81 -5.89 0.18
N VAL A 141 8.68 -6.77 0.69
CA VAL A 141 9.56 -6.48 1.83
C VAL A 141 10.56 -5.38 1.48
N LEU A 142 11.20 -5.44 0.31
CA LEU A 142 12.16 -4.44 -0.14
C LEU A 142 11.52 -3.06 -0.31
N THR A 143 10.35 -2.99 -0.96
CA THR A 143 9.61 -1.74 -1.13
C THR A 143 9.17 -1.15 0.22
N THR A 144 8.74 -1.99 1.16
CA THR A 144 8.40 -1.54 2.53
C THR A 144 9.61 -1.03 3.29
N ARG A 145 10.76 -1.72 3.20
CA ARG A 145 12.00 -1.29 3.84
C ARG A 145 12.53 0.03 3.26
N ALA A 146 12.39 0.23 1.96
CA ALA A 146 12.79 1.47 1.31
C ALA A 146 12.07 2.70 1.88
N ALA A 147 10.78 2.57 2.25
CA ALA A 147 9.99 3.67 2.80
C ALA A 147 10.51 4.22 4.14
N HIS A 148 11.32 3.44 4.85
CA HIS A 148 11.86 3.79 6.17
C HIS A 148 13.39 3.87 6.20
N ALA A 149 14.04 3.73 5.05
CA ALA A 149 15.49 3.74 4.94
C ALA A 149 16.01 5.12 4.52
N GLU A 150 17.28 5.38 4.86
CA GLU A 150 18.00 6.56 4.34
C GLU A 150 18.10 6.52 2.81
N PRO A 151 18.14 7.65 2.10
CA PRO A 151 17.99 7.71 0.64
C PRO A 151 18.91 6.78 -0.16
N VAL A 152 20.17 6.64 0.25
CA VAL A 152 21.15 5.74 -0.41
C VAL A 152 20.74 4.26 -0.25
N GLN A 153 20.29 3.88 0.94
CA GLN A 153 19.88 2.51 1.23
C GLN A 153 18.49 2.21 0.65
N ALA A 154 17.59 3.19 0.67
CA ALA A 154 16.30 3.11 0.00
C ALA A 154 16.47 2.85 -1.51
N LEU A 155 17.38 3.57 -2.18
CA LEU A 155 17.67 3.35 -3.59
C LEU A 155 18.19 1.93 -3.87
N ALA A 156 19.01 1.37 -2.97
CA ALA A 156 19.50 -0.01 -3.10
C ALA A 156 18.34 -1.02 -3.01
N PHE A 157 17.46 -0.88 -2.02
CA PHE A 157 16.28 -1.76 -1.89
C PHE A 157 15.33 -1.63 -3.08
N LEU A 158 15.08 -0.41 -3.56
CA LEU A 158 14.21 -0.18 -4.72
C LEU A 158 14.81 -0.74 -6.01
N SER A 159 16.13 -0.65 -6.18
CA SER A 159 16.81 -1.23 -7.34
C SER A 159 16.68 -2.76 -7.36
N GLU A 160 16.93 -3.40 -6.21
CA GLU A 160 16.78 -4.85 -6.06
C GLU A 160 15.32 -5.29 -6.27
N ALA A 161 14.34 -4.54 -5.74
CA ALA A 161 12.92 -4.81 -5.97
C ALA A 161 12.56 -4.75 -7.46
N LEU A 162 13.04 -3.75 -8.20
CA LEU A 162 12.77 -3.61 -9.63
C LEU A 162 13.46 -4.68 -10.48
N GLU A 163 14.61 -5.22 -10.05
CA GLU A 163 15.26 -6.36 -10.68
C GLU A 163 14.44 -7.66 -10.54
N LEU A 164 13.81 -7.86 -9.37
CA LEU A 164 12.86 -8.96 -9.18
C LEU A 164 11.64 -8.78 -10.11
N ALA A 165 11.13 -7.55 -10.23
CA ALA A 165 9.93 -7.20 -11.00
C ALA A 165 10.17 -6.97 -12.52
N HIS A 166 11.02 -7.78 -13.15
CA HIS A 166 11.37 -7.62 -14.58
C HIS A 166 10.37 -8.24 -15.56
N ALA A 167 9.41 -9.03 -15.08
CA ALA A 167 8.41 -9.73 -15.89
C ALA A 167 6.99 -9.56 -15.29
N PRO A 168 5.93 -9.81 -16.08
CA PRO A 168 4.57 -9.78 -15.55
C PRO A 168 4.34 -10.89 -14.51
N LEU A 169 3.62 -10.57 -13.43
CA LEU A 169 3.19 -11.54 -12.43
C LEU A 169 2.33 -12.65 -13.08
N LEU A 170 2.52 -13.91 -12.66
CA LEU A 170 1.79 -15.09 -13.15
C LEU A 170 1.90 -15.25 -14.68
N GLY A 171 3.12 -15.26 -15.21
CA GLY A 171 3.37 -15.27 -16.66
C GLY A 171 2.81 -16.49 -17.41
N ASP A 172 2.57 -17.60 -16.71
CA ASP A 172 1.97 -18.82 -17.28
C ASP A 172 0.42 -18.81 -17.29
N GLU A 173 -0.22 -17.89 -16.57
CA GLU A 173 -1.68 -17.81 -16.42
C GLU A 173 -2.31 -16.73 -17.30
N LEU A 174 -2.44 -17.02 -18.59
CA LEU A 174 -2.94 -16.05 -19.58
C LEU A 174 -4.47 -15.96 -19.68
N LEU A 175 -5.19 -16.95 -19.14
CA LEU A 175 -6.65 -17.09 -19.34
C LEU A 175 -7.50 -16.71 -18.11
N PRO A 176 -7.13 -17.07 -16.86
CA PRO A 176 -8.02 -16.83 -15.73
C PRO A 176 -8.14 -15.33 -15.41
N ALA A 177 -9.37 -14.86 -15.18
CA ALA A 177 -9.64 -13.44 -14.90
C ALA A 177 -8.93 -12.96 -13.62
N TRP A 178 -8.92 -13.79 -12.58
CA TRP A 178 -8.25 -13.47 -11.31
C TRP A 178 -6.73 -13.26 -11.49
N ALA A 179 -6.09 -13.98 -12.41
CA ALA A 179 -4.66 -13.84 -12.64
C ALA A 179 -4.34 -12.52 -13.37
N GLU A 180 -5.20 -12.09 -14.27
CA GLU A 180 -5.09 -10.78 -14.93
C GLU A 180 -5.28 -9.63 -13.93
N GLU A 181 -6.27 -9.72 -13.04
CA GLU A 181 -6.50 -8.72 -11.99
C GLU A 181 -5.28 -8.57 -11.08
N GLU A 182 -4.72 -9.67 -10.59
CA GLU A 182 -3.52 -9.67 -9.74
C GLU A 182 -2.28 -9.14 -10.48
N ARG A 183 -2.14 -9.50 -11.77
CA ARG A 183 -1.07 -8.98 -12.63
C ARG A 183 -1.16 -7.47 -12.82
N ALA A 184 -2.36 -6.93 -13.03
CA ALA A 184 -2.59 -5.49 -13.18
C ALA A 184 -2.31 -4.73 -11.86
N LEU A 185 -2.72 -5.29 -10.72
CA LEU A 185 -2.41 -4.74 -9.40
C LEU A 185 -0.90 -4.69 -9.16
N HIS A 186 -0.20 -5.80 -9.41
CA HIS A 186 1.26 -5.85 -9.28
C HIS A 186 1.96 -4.88 -10.25
N ALA A 187 1.52 -4.79 -11.51
CA ALA A 187 2.07 -3.84 -12.48
C ALA A 187 1.94 -2.38 -11.99
N THR A 188 0.82 -2.02 -11.38
CA THR A 188 0.60 -0.69 -10.76
C THR A 188 1.57 -0.45 -9.61
N GLN A 189 1.80 -1.45 -8.75
CA GLN A 189 2.78 -1.35 -7.66
C GLN A 189 4.21 -1.18 -8.18
N VAL A 190 4.58 -1.91 -9.24
CA VAL A 190 5.90 -1.83 -9.88
C VAL A 190 6.11 -0.45 -10.51
N ALA A 191 5.10 0.10 -11.20
CA ALA A 191 5.15 1.46 -11.75
C ALA A 191 5.36 2.52 -10.64
N GLY A 192 4.60 2.43 -9.55
CA GLY A 192 4.78 3.31 -8.38
C GLY A 192 6.18 3.19 -7.74
N THR A 193 6.68 1.96 -7.62
CA THR A 193 8.03 1.67 -7.10
C THR A 193 9.10 2.28 -7.99
N ARG A 194 8.91 2.26 -9.31
CA ARG A 194 9.84 2.84 -10.28
C ARG A 194 9.88 4.36 -10.23
N VAL A 195 8.74 5.02 -10.04
CA VAL A 195 8.67 6.46 -9.79
C VAL A 195 9.43 6.81 -8.50
N LEU A 196 9.18 6.08 -7.42
CA LEU A 196 9.88 6.28 -6.14
C LEU A 196 11.40 6.06 -6.28
N ALA A 197 11.82 5.04 -7.05
CA ALA A 197 13.24 4.79 -7.33
C ALA A 197 13.88 5.95 -8.10
N ALA A 198 13.17 6.51 -9.09
CA ALA A 198 13.64 7.66 -9.84
C ALA A 198 13.80 8.92 -8.97
N GLU A 199 12.80 9.23 -8.15
CA GLU A 199 12.83 10.35 -7.20
C GLU A 199 13.95 10.18 -6.15
N THR A 200 14.12 8.97 -5.62
CA THR A 200 15.18 8.65 -4.65
C THR A 200 16.57 8.79 -5.29
N ALA A 201 16.73 8.33 -6.54
CA ALA A 201 17.98 8.49 -7.28
C ALA A 201 18.34 9.98 -7.49
N LEU A 202 17.36 10.84 -7.77
CA LEU A 202 17.57 12.29 -7.84
C LEU A 202 18.02 12.88 -6.51
N ALA A 203 17.39 12.46 -5.41
CA ALA A 203 17.71 12.95 -4.06
C ALA A 203 19.15 12.57 -3.66
N VAL A 204 19.64 11.40 -4.11
CA VAL A 204 21.00 10.93 -3.89
C VAL A 204 22.01 11.55 -4.89
N GLY A 205 21.54 12.20 -5.95
CA GLY A 205 22.38 12.79 -7.00
C GLY A 205 22.84 11.80 -8.08
N ASP A 206 22.25 10.60 -8.14
CA ASP A 206 22.47 9.64 -9.24
C ASP A 206 21.51 9.93 -10.40
N ALA A 207 21.80 11.02 -11.12
CA ALA A 207 20.97 11.48 -12.23
C ALA A 207 20.86 10.46 -13.37
N GLY A 208 21.89 9.60 -13.56
CA GLY A 208 21.86 8.53 -14.56
C GLY A 208 20.77 7.49 -14.27
N LYS A 209 20.73 6.96 -13.05
CA LYS A 209 19.67 6.03 -12.62
C LYS A 209 18.31 6.71 -12.58
N ALA A 210 18.24 7.96 -12.14
CA ALA A 210 17.00 8.72 -12.11
C ALA A 210 16.36 8.81 -13.51
N ILE A 211 17.13 9.20 -14.53
CA ILE A 211 16.65 9.29 -15.90
C ILE A 211 16.21 7.91 -16.42
N ALA A 212 16.99 6.86 -16.17
CA ALA A 212 16.66 5.51 -16.63
C ALA A 212 15.31 5.03 -16.06
N TRP A 213 15.13 5.14 -14.74
CA TRP A 213 13.88 4.73 -14.10
C TRP A 213 12.71 5.63 -14.48
N ALA A 214 12.91 6.95 -14.55
CA ALA A 214 11.86 7.88 -14.94
C ALA A 214 11.38 7.66 -16.38
N ARG A 215 12.29 7.38 -17.34
CA ARG A 215 11.91 7.05 -18.72
C ARG A 215 11.04 5.80 -18.79
N ALA A 216 11.42 4.74 -18.06
CA ALA A 216 10.64 3.52 -18.00
C ALA A 216 9.27 3.75 -17.34
N ALA A 217 9.21 4.51 -16.23
CA ALA A 217 7.95 4.86 -15.58
C ALA A 217 7.01 5.68 -16.50
N VAL A 218 7.55 6.62 -17.28
CA VAL A 218 6.78 7.39 -18.27
C VAL A 218 6.24 6.51 -19.41
N GLN A 219 6.95 5.45 -19.80
CA GLN A 219 6.42 4.53 -20.83
C GLN A 219 5.26 3.69 -20.32
N GLU A 220 5.25 3.37 -19.03
CA GLU A 220 4.19 2.58 -18.39
C GLU A 220 2.96 3.43 -18.07
N ASP A 221 3.19 4.66 -17.57
CA ASP A 221 2.13 5.61 -17.26
C ASP A 221 2.53 7.02 -17.74
N GLN A 222 1.99 7.39 -18.90
CA GLN A 222 2.19 8.72 -19.48
C GLN A 222 1.45 9.84 -18.73
N LEU A 223 0.49 9.50 -17.86
CA LEU A 223 -0.26 10.47 -17.05
C LEU A 223 0.40 10.74 -15.69
N SER A 224 1.45 10.00 -15.33
CA SER A 224 2.20 10.22 -14.09
C SER A 224 3.05 11.49 -14.18
N GLU A 225 2.54 12.60 -13.66
CA GLU A 225 3.28 13.86 -13.57
C GLU A 225 4.57 13.70 -12.75
N ARG A 226 4.56 12.84 -11.72
CA ARG A 226 5.74 12.53 -10.90
C ARG A 226 6.85 11.87 -11.71
N ALA A 227 6.51 10.93 -12.59
CA ALA A 227 7.48 10.30 -13.50
C ALA A 227 8.10 11.33 -14.46
N TRP A 228 7.28 12.21 -15.03
CA TRP A 228 7.76 13.31 -15.87
C TRP A 228 8.66 14.28 -15.11
N ALA A 229 8.29 14.67 -13.89
CA ALA A 229 9.09 15.54 -13.04
C ALA A 229 10.45 14.92 -12.75
N ALA A 230 10.50 13.64 -12.38
CA ALA A 230 11.76 12.95 -12.13
C ALA A 230 12.65 12.92 -13.38
N LEU A 231 12.07 12.67 -14.56
CA LEU A 231 12.82 12.68 -15.82
C LEU A 231 13.40 14.06 -16.13
N ILE A 232 12.58 15.11 -16.05
CA ILE A 232 12.97 16.48 -16.39
C ILE A 232 14.02 17.01 -15.42
N LEU A 233 13.86 16.78 -14.12
CA LEU A 233 14.83 17.19 -13.10
C LEU A 233 16.15 16.43 -13.24
N GLY A 234 16.11 15.14 -13.60
CA GLY A 234 17.32 14.36 -13.88
C GLY A 234 18.09 14.86 -15.10
N LEU A 235 17.38 15.20 -16.18
CA LEU A 235 17.97 15.80 -17.38
C LEU A 235 18.56 17.19 -17.08
N GLU A 236 17.88 18.01 -16.26
CA GLU A 236 18.40 19.30 -15.79
C GLU A 236 19.71 19.14 -15.00
N GLN A 237 19.79 18.16 -14.08
CA GLN A 237 21.01 17.88 -13.30
C GLN A 237 22.19 17.43 -14.18
N GLN A 238 21.93 16.78 -15.32
CA GLN A 238 22.96 16.41 -16.31
C GLN A 238 23.30 17.54 -17.30
N GLY A 239 22.60 18.68 -17.24
CA GLY A 239 22.77 19.79 -18.18
C GLY A 239 22.13 19.58 -19.55
N GLU A 240 21.28 18.56 -19.71
CA GLU A 240 20.58 18.20 -20.96
C GLU A 240 19.31 19.06 -21.16
N ASN A 241 19.46 20.38 -21.07
CA ASN A 241 18.34 21.33 -20.99
C ASN A 241 17.40 21.28 -22.20
N THR A 242 17.94 21.05 -23.41
CA THR A 242 17.13 20.94 -24.63
C THR A 242 16.21 19.72 -24.59
N GLU A 243 16.72 18.57 -24.11
CA GLU A 243 15.91 17.36 -23.99
C GLU A 243 14.89 17.51 -22.85
N ALA A 244 15.27 18.14 -21.73
CA ALA A 244 14.36 18.44 -20.64
C ALA A 244 13.16 19.31 -21.10
N LEU A 245 13.40 20.33 -21.94
CA LEU A 245 12.34 21.15 -22.52
C LEU A 245 11.42 20.35 -23.46
N ARG A 246 11.97 19.44 -24.29
CA ARG A 246 11.15 18.56 -25.14
C ARG A 246 10.27 17.62 -24.31
N CYS A 247 10.81 17.07 -23.22
CA CYS A 247 10.05 16.23 -22.31
C CYS A 247 8.90 17.02 -21.65
N LEU A 248 9.16 18.25 -21.22
CA LEU A 248 8.14 19.13 -20.67
C LEU A 248 7.03 19.45 -21.69
N ASP A 249 7.38 19.78 -22.93
CA ASP A 249 6.40 20.04 -23.98
C ASP A 249 5.57 18.80 -24.32
N ARG A 250 6.16 17.61 -24.28
CA ARG A 250 5.42 16.35 -24.46
C ARG A 250 4.47 16.09 -23.28
N CYS A 251 4.95 16.23 -22.05
CA CYS A 251 4.14 16.09 -20.83
C CYS A 251 2.93 17.02 -20.86
N ARG A 252 3.14 18.31 -21.17
CA ARG A 252 2.07 19.30 -21.26
C ARG A 252 0.98 18.91 -22.27
N ARG A 253 1.38 18.45 -23.47
CA ARG A 253 0.41 18.02 -24.49
C ARG A 253 -0.41 16.82 -24.04
N ILE A 254 0.23 15.82 -23.45
CA ILE A 254 -0.46 14.61 -22.98
C ILE A 254 -1.45 14.96 -21.85
N LEU A 255 -1.03 15.76 -20.86
CA LEU A 255 -1.91 16.15 -19.76
C LEU A 255 -3.09 17.03 -20.23
N ASP A 256 -2.86 17.91 -21.20
CA ASP A 256 -3.92 18.73 -21.79
C ASP A 256 -4.90 17.89 -22.62
N GLU A 257 -4.39 16.99 -23.47
CA GLU A 257 -5.18 16.12 -24.35
C GLU A 257 -6.01 15.08 -23.58
N GLU A 258 -5.42 14.42 -22.58
CA GLU A 258 -6.05 13.30 -21.87
C GLU A 258 -6.84 13.76 -20.63
N MET A 259 -6.38 14.81 -19.94
CA MET A 259 -6.94 15.25 -18.64
C MET A 259 -7.45 16.70 -18.65
N GLY A 260 -7.22 17.48 -19.71
CA GLY A 260 -7.59 18.89 -19.79
C GLY A 260 -6.92 19.77 -18.73
N CYS A 261 -5.76 19.35 -18.22
CA CYS A 261 -5.08 20.02 -17.11
C CYS A 261 -3.67 20.50 -17.48
N ALA A 262 -3.26 21.62 -16.86
CA ALA A 262 -1.91 22.15 -17.01
C ALA A 262 -0.94 21.46 -16.04
N PRO A 263 0.37 21.41 -16.36
CA PRO A 263 1.39 20.91 -15.45
C PRO A 263 1.34 21.58 -14.07
N GLY A 264 1.63 20.79 -13.04
CA GLY A 264 1.70 21.19 -11.65
C GLY A 264 2.91 22.07 -11.32
N PRO A 265 3.05 22.48 -10.04
CA PRO A 265 4.01 23.48 -9.61
C PRO A 265 5.47 23.05 -9.76
N VAL A 266 5.77 21.75 -9.57
CA VAL A 266 7.15 21.22 -9.69
C VAL A 266 7.65 21.38 -11.12
N LEU A 267 6.84 21.01 -12.12
CA LEU A 267 7.17 21.16 -13.53
C LEU A 267 7.22 22.62 -13.98
N LYS A 268 6.31 23.46 -13.47
CA LYS A 268 6.34 24.92 -13.72
C LYS A 268 7.64 25.56 -13.21
N ALA A 269 8.11 25.15 -12.02
CA ALA A 269 9.38 25.64 -11.47
C ALA A 269 10.58 25.16 -12.30
N ALA A 270 10.57 23.90 -12.75
CA ALA A 270 11.61 23.37 -13.64
C ALA A 270 11.64 24.11 -14.98
N GLN A 271 10.47 24.39 -15.58
CA GLN A 271 10.35 25.17 -16.81
C GLN A 271 11.02 26.54 -16.68
N ALA A 272 10.74 27.27 -15.59
CA ALA A 272 11.29 28.59 -15.37
C ALA A 272 12.83 28.57 -15.29
N ARG A 273 13.42 27.57 -14.61
CA ARG A 273 14.87 27.40 -14.54
C ARG A 273 15.49 27.05 -15.90
N LEU A 274 14.88 26.10 -16.62
CA LEU A 274 15.34 25.68 -17.94
C LEU A 274 15.35 26.85 -18.93
N LEU A 275 14.27 27.63 -19.00
CA LEU A 275 14.21 28.82 -19.87
C LEU A 275 15.23 29.89 -19.49
N GLY A 276 15.48 30.08 -18.19
CA GLY A 276 16.53 30.98 -17.71
C GLY A 276 17.93 30.55 -18.14
N SER A 277 18.21 29.24 -18.10
CA SER A 277 19.51 28.67 -18.48
C SER A 277 19.79 28.72 -20.00
N THR A 278 18.77 28.56 -20.84
CA THR A 278 18.91 28.58 -22.31
C THR A 278 18.95 29.99 -22.90
N SER A 279 18.54 31.02 -22.13
CA SER A 279 18.45 32.41 -22.60
C SER A 279 19.77 33.18 -22.56
N GLY A 280 20.87 32.59 -22.07
CA GLY A 280 22.24 33.06 -22.30
C GLY A 280 22.45 34.57 -22.17
N VAL A 281 22.14 35.17 -21.03
CA VAL A 281 22.83 36.42 -20.64
C VAL A 281 24.07 36.00 -19.86
N ASP A 282 25.21 36.03 -20.56
CA ASP A 282 26.55 35.99 -19.98
C ASP A 282 26.65 37.05 -18.87
N THR A 283 26.85 36.60 -17.63
CA THR A 283 27.47 37.43 -16.58
C THR A 283 28.37 36.54 -15.73
N ALA A 284 29.59 36.32 -16.22
CA ALA A 284 30.76 36.15 -15.36
C ALA A 284 31.42 37.55 -15.26
N ALA A 285 31.83 38.12 -14.12
CA ALA A 285 32.19 37.59 -12.81
C ALA A 285 31.97 38.64 -11.68
N ALA A 286 32.00 38.16 -10.44
CA ALA A 286 31.67 38.80 -9.15
C ALA A 286 32.62 39.95 -8.68
N PRO A 287 32.32 40.64 -7.55
CA PRO A 287 32.59 40.04 -6.25
C PRO A 287 31.45 40.17 -5.22
N ALA A 288 31.54 39.29 -4.23
CA ALA A 288 30.71 39.24 -3.03
C ALA A 288 30.53 40.62 -2.37
N GLN A 289 29.28 41.00 -2.15
CA GLN A 289 28.87 41.83 -1.02
C GLN A 289 27.44 41.43 -0.61
N ALA A 290 27.32 41.18 0.69
CA ALA A 290 26.18 40.60 1.35
C ALA A 290 24.88 41.38 1.14
N THR A 291 23.91 40.73 0.50
CA THR A 291 22.48 40.97 0.79
C THR A 291 21.94 39.66 1.34
N GLN A 292 21.57 39.73 2.62
CA GLN A 292 21.16 38.63 3.46
C GLN A 292 20.00 37.85 2.82
N PRO A 293 19.97 36.51 2.91
CA PRO A 293 18.78 35.78 2.56
C PRO A 293 17.64 36.22 3.47
N LEU A 294 16.47 36.51 2.88
CA LEU A 294 15.20 36.49 3.59
C LEU A 294 15.12 35.16 4.33
N GLN A 295 15.33 35.21 5.65
CA GLN A 295 14.96 34.13 6.55
C GLN A 295 13.45 33.93 6.39
N VAL A 296 13.07 32.89 5.65
CA VAL A 296 11.82 32.22 5.92
C VAL A 296 12.03 31.54 7.26
N VAL A 297 11.60 32.23 8.32
CA VAL A 297 11.39 31.63 9.63
C VAL A 297 10.34 30.54 9.41
N PRO A 298 10.67 29.24 9.54
CA PRO A 298 9.60 28.24 9.67
C PRO A 298 8.80 28.62 10.92
N PRO A 299 7.45 28.53 10.91
CA PRO A 299 6.72 28.66 12.17
C PRO A 299 7.34 27.66 13.15
N SER A 300 7.89 28.19 14.24
CA SER A 300 8.43 27.42 15.34
C SER A 300 7.41 26.34 15.68
N ALA A 301 7.76 25.09 15.37
CA ALA A 301 7.07 23.96 15.93
C ALA A 301 7.06 24.17 17.45
N PRO A 302 5.91 23.98 18.13
CA PRO A 302 5.96 23.82 19.58
C PRO A 302 6.90 22.64 19.86
N PRO A 303 7.67 22.69 20.97
CA PRO A 303 8.68 21.67 21.25
C PRO A 303 8.01 20.30 21.26
N VAL A 304 8.45 19.42 20.35
CA VAL A 304 8.16 17.99 20.43
C VAL A 304 8.79 17.53 21.74
N PRO A 305 8.03 17.10 22.75
CA PRO A 305 8.65 16.55 23.93
C PRO A 305 9.29 15.22 23.51
N GLU A 306 10.62 15.17 23.56
CA GLU A 306 11.40 13.94 23.54
C GLU A 306 10.80 12.99 24.58
N HIS A 307 10.03 12.02 24.11
CA HIS A 307 9.77 10.80 24.86
C HIS A 307 10.44 9.70 24.07
N GLY A 308 11.57 9.23 24.61
CA GLY A 308 12.12 7.91 24.27
C GLY A 308 11.10 6.79 24.53
N PRO A 309 11.50 5.52 24.42
CA PRO A 309 10.58 4.39 24.53
C PRO A 309 10.07 4.26 25.97
N ALA A 310 9.04 5.03 26.30
CA ALA A 310 8.26 4.92 27.52
C ALA A 310 7.01 4.11 27.18
N GLU A 311 7.12 2.80 27.34
CA GLU A 311 6.21 2.04 28.19
C GLU A 311 4.77 2.59 28.23
N GLN A 312 3.96 2.33 27.21
CA GLN A 312 2.51 2.55 27.30
C GLN A 312 1.81 1.22 27.57
N ALA A 313 1.34 1.15 28.81
CA ALA A 313 0.51 0.11 29.37
C ALA A 313 -0.75 -0.19 28.55
N ALA A 314 -1.17 -1.45 28.63
CA ALA A 314 -2.39 -2.00 28.08
C ALA A 314 -3.64 -1.14 28.34
N GLY A 315 -4.22 -0.58 27.29
CA GLY A 315 -5.54 0.06 27.31
C GLY A 315 -6.25 -0.14 25.97
N ARG A 316 -7.52 -0.53 26.00
CA ARG A 316 -8.38 -0.65 24.80
C ARG A 316 -8.67 0.75 24.27
N LEU A 317 -8.53 0.97 22.95
CA LEU A 317 -8.90 2.22 22.28
C LEU A 317 -10.40 2.45 22.43
N ARG A 318 -10.78 3.62 22.94
CA ARG A 318 -12.17 4.00 23.19
C ARG A 318 -12.79 4.58 21.92
N ILE A 319 -13.79 3.90 21.38
CA ILE A 319 -14.38 4.22 20.09
C ILE A 319 -15.82 4.68 20.26
N LEU A 320 -16.14 5.86 19.72
CA LEU A 320 -17.49 6.37 19.58
C LEU A 320 -17.97 6.12 18.14
N THR A 321 -19.11 5.45 17.99
CA THR A 321 -19.73 5.22 16.67
C THR A 321 -20.84 6.24 16.45
N VAL A 322 -20.85 6.90 15.31
CA VAL A 322 -21.89 7.88 14.94
C VAL A 322 -22.52 7.42 13.64
N ASP A 323 -23.73 6.89 13.72
CA ASP A 323 -24.49 6.40 12.57
C ASP A 323 -25.99 6.47 12.91
N ASP A 324 -26.80 7.00 11.99
CA ASP A 324 -28.25 7.09 12.16
C ASP A 324 -28.95 5.72 11.96
N HIS A 325 -28.27 4.76 11.33
CA HIS A 325 -28.71 3.38 11.15
C HIS A 325 -28.39 2.52 12.39
N THR A 326 -29.37 2.42 13.28
CA THR A 326 -29.23 1.73 14.58
C THR A 326 -28.73 0.27 14.44
N THR A 327 -29.23 -0.47 13.45
CA THR A 327 -28.80 -1.87 13.21
C THR A 327 -27.32 -1.98 12.85
N PHE A 328 -26.81 -1.03 12.05
CA PHE A 328 -25.40 -1.02 11.64
C PHE A 328 -24.49 -0.65 12.82
N ALA A 329 -24.86 0.39 13.57
CA ALA A 329 -24.13 0.80 14.76
C ALA A 329 -24.03 -0.33 15.81
N GLU A 330 -25.11 -1.09 16.04
CA GLU A 330 -25.11 -2.23 16.97
C GLU A 330 -24.20 -3.37 16.50
N LEU A 331 -24.23 -3.71 15.21
CA LEU A 331 -23.35 -4.73 14.63
C LEU A 331 -21.87 -4.32 14.73
N LEU A 332 -21.57 -3.06 14.41
CA LEU A 332 -20.22 -2.51 14.47
C LEU A 332 -19.71 -2.48 15.91
N ASN A 333 -20.49 -1.95 16.85
CA ASN A 333 -20.13 -1.94 18.26
C ASN A 333 -19.88 -3.35 18.80
N GLY A 334 -20.74 -4.31 18.44
CA GLY A 334 -20.54 -5.71 18.82
C GLY A 334 -19.29 -6.33 18.20
N ALA A 335 -18.84 -5.90 17.03
CA ALA A 335 -17.57 -6.33 16.44
C ALA A 335 -16.38 -5.70 17.17
N LEU A 336 -16.42 -4.39 17.45
CA LEU A 336 -15.38 -3.67 18.18
C LEU A 336 -15.17 -4.26 19.58
N ASP A 337 -16.24 -4.57 20.30
CA ASP A 337 -16.13 -5.09 21.67
C ASP A 337 -15.56 -6.53 21.74
N ARG A 338 -15.57 -7.26 20.61
CA ARG A 338 -14.94 -8.59 20.49
C ARG A 338 -13.44 -8.50 20.24
N GLU A 339 -12.93 -7.36 19.81
CA GLU A 339 -11.50 -7.14 19.61
C GLU A 339 -10.81 -6.78 20.94
N PRO A 340 -9.64 -7.37 21.23
CA PRO A 340 -8.95 -7.18 22.50
C PRO A 340 -8.36 -5.78 22.70
N ASP A 341 -8.23 -5.01 21.61
CA ASP A 341 -7.61 -3.69 21.55
C ASP A 341 -8.60 -2.53 21.39
N PHE A 342 -9.90 -2.81 21.21
CA PHE A 342 -10.95 -1.81 21.01
C PHE A 342 -12.03 -1.87 22.08
N MET A 343 -12.64 -0.76 22.43
CA MET A 343 -13.78 -0.66 23.36
C MET A 343 -14.79 0.33 22.80
N SER A 344 -16.02 -0.11 22.52
CA SER A 344 -17.10 0.81 22.20
C SER A 344 -17.51 1.57 23.46
N VAL A 345 -17.50 2.92 23.41
CA VAL A 345 -17.92 3.76 24.54
C VAL A 345 -19.33 4.31 24.39
N GLY A 346 -19.91 4.22 23.19
CA GLY A 346 -21.27 4.66 22.92
C GLY A 346 -21.59 4.76 21.43
N SER A 347 -22.85 5.07 21.14
CA SER A 347 -23.34 5.37 19.79
C SER A 347 -24.19 6.63 19.76
N ALA A 348 -23.94 7.53 18.81
CA ALA A 348 -24.77 8.70 18.53
C ALA A 348 -25.48 8.56 17.18
N LYS A 349 -26.66 9.18 17.03
CA LYS A 349 -27.46 9.10 15.78
C LYS A 349 -27.53 10.42 15.02
N THR A 350 -27.09 11.51 15.64
CA THR A 350 -27.20 12.87 15.13
C THR A 350 -25.90 13.64 15.37
N VAL A 351 -25.68 14.72 14.61
CA VAL A 351 -24.54 15.63 14.75
C VAL A 351 -24.47 16.21 16.16
N GLU A 352 -25.60 16.68 16.70
CA GLU A 352 -25.63 17.25 18.05
C GLU A 352 -25.36 16.19 19.14
N GLU A 353 -25.88 14.98 19.00
CA GLU A 353 -25.56 13.88 19.92
C GLU A 353 -24.08 13.49 19.84
N ALA A 354 -23.50 13.47 18.63
CA ALA A 354 -22.10 13.12 18.43
C ALA A 354 -21.16 14.08 19.15
N VAL A 355 -21.38 15.40 19.01
CA VAL A 355 -20.56 16.43 19.68
C VAL A 355 -20.74 16.35 21.20
N ARG A 356 -21.97 16.21 21.71
CA ARG A 356 -22.23 16.07 23.15
C ARG A 356 -21.54 14.83 23.72
N MET A 357 -21.74 13.67 23.10
CA MET A 357 -21.16 12.41 23.56
C MET A 357 -19.64 12.39 23.44
N PHE A 358 -19.06 13.05 22.44
CA PHE A 358 -17.61 13.23 22.36
C PHE A 358 -17.06 13.99 23.57
N GLN A 359 -17.71 15.10 23.96
CA GLN A 359 -17.30 15.91 25.11
C GLN A 359 -17.43 15.14 26.44
N GLU A 360 -18.50 14.36 26.60
CA GLU A 360 -18.79 13.57 27.80
C GLU A 360 -17.89 12.32 27.93
N LEU A 361 -17.73 11.57 26.84
CA LEU A 361 -17.10 10.25 26.84
C LEU A 361 -15.61 10.29 26.48
N ARG A 362 -15.11 11.41 25.93
CA ARG A 362 -13.70 11.61 25.54
C ARG A 362 -13.10 10.38 24.84
N PRO A 363 -13.67 9.95 23.69
CA PRO A 363 -13.16 8.80 22.94
C PRO A 363 -11.79 9.09 22.30
N ASP A 364 -11.00 8.04 22.08
CA ASP A 364 -9.71 8.12 21.38
C ASP A 364 -9.90 8.14 19.85
N LEU A 365 -11.00 7.56 19.37
CA LEU A 365 -11.35 7.48 17.96
C LEU A 365 -12.87 7.62 17.77
N VAL A 366 -13.26 8.32 16.70
CA VAL A 366 -14.67 8.47 16.28
C VAL A 366 -14.85 7.84 14.91
N ILE A 367 -15.76 6.87 14.82
CA ILE A 367 -16.27 6.37 13.55
C ILE A 367 -17.50 7.21 13.22
N MET A 368 -17.49 7.88 12.08
CA MET A 368 -18.49 8.87 11.71
C MET A 368 -19.12 8.49 10.38
N ASP A 369 -20.44 8.35 10.33
CA ASP A 369 -21.16 8.31 9.07
C ASP A 369 -21.18 9.69 8.41
N LEU A 370 -20.97 9.75 7.11
CA LEU A 370 -21.03 10.96 6.31
C LEU A 370 -22.44 11.59 6.29
N HIS A 371 -23.50 10.79 6.31
CA HIS A 371 -24.88 11.27 6.21
C HIS A 371 -25.66 10.99 7.49
N LEU A 372 -26.00 12.03 8.24
CA LEU A 372 -26.78 11.92 9.47
C LEU A 372 -28.14 12.58 9.32
N ALA A 373 -29.08 12.22 10.20
CA ALA A 373 -30.47 12.68 10.12
C ALA A 373 -30.63 14.21 10.24
N ASP A 374 -29.70 14.91 10.89
CA ASP A 374 -29.72 16.35 11.17
C ASP A 374 -28.59 17.13 10.48
N GLY A 375 -27.76 16.50 9.64
CA GLY A 375 -26.67 17.19 8.94
C GLY A 375 -25.61 16.27 8.35
N SER A 376 -24.46 16.84 8.01
CA SER A 376 -23.31 16.10 7.50
C SER A 376 -22.42 15.61 8.65
N GLY A 377 -21.92 14.37 8.55
CA GLY A 377 -20.86 13.88 9.43
C GLY A 377 -19.58 14.73 9.35
N LEU A 378 -19.35 15.43 8.23
CA LEU A 378 -18.26 16.40 8.09
C LEU A 378 -18.44 17.62 9.00
N ASP A 379 -19.68 18.08 9.19
CA ASP A 379 -19.97 19.20 10.10
C ASP A 379 -19.69 18.80 11.55
N ALA A 380 -20.10 17.58 11.93
CA ALA A 380 -19.77 17.00 13.24
C ALA A 380 -18.25 16.87 13.43
N ALA A 381 -17.54 16.33 12.43
CA ALA A 381 -16.09 16.17 12.46
C ALA A 381 -15.37 17.52 12.58
N GLY A 382 -15.80 18.55 11.86
CA GLY A 382 -15.24 19.90 11.96
C GLY A 382 -15.39 20.50 13.36
N ARG A 383 -16.55 20.32 14.00
CA ARG A 383 -16.79 20.78 15.38
C ARG A 383 -15.92 20.03 16.39
N ILE A 384 -15.79 18.71 16.24
CA ILE A 384 -14.95 17.87 17.10
C ILE A 384 -13.46 18.23 16.96
N LEU A 385 -12.96 18.38 15.73
CA LEU A 385 -11.55 18.69 15.47
C LEU A 385 -11.18 20.13 15.84
N ALA A 386 -12.13 21.07 15.83
CA ALA A 386 -11.93 22.42 16.35
C ALA A 386 -11.70 22.43 17.88
N GLU A 387 -12.35 21.52 18.63
CA GLU A 387 -12.16 21.37 20.08
C GLU A 387 -10.95 20.48 20.42
N ALA A 388 -10.74 19.40 19.67
CA ALA A 388 -9.71 18.40 19.91
C ALA A 388 -9.03 17.97 18.59
N PRO A 389 -8.02 18.74 18.13
CA PRO A 389 -7.35 18.51 16.83
C PRO A 389 -6.62 17.18 16.69
N ALA A 390 -6.30 16.52 17.81
CA ALA A 390 -5.61 15.23 17.83
C ALA A 390 -6.56 14.02 17.72
N THR A 391 -7.88 14.26 17.70
CA THR A 391 -8.89 13.20 17.64
C THR A 391 -8.80 12.43 16.34
N ARG A 392 -8.82 11.10 16.42
CA ARG A 392 -8.83 10.25 15.22
C ARG A 392 -10.25 10.12 14.72
N ILE A 393 -10.54 10.62 13.52
CA ILE A 393 -11.85 10.49 12.90
C ILE A 393 -11.74 9.62 11.66
N VAL A 394 -12.58 8.60 11.59
CA VAL A 394 -12.73 7.71 10.43
C VAL A 394 -14.13 7.87 9.86
N MET A 395 -14.22 8.28 8.60
CA MET A 395 -15.48 8.51 7.93
C MET A 395 -15.96 7.24 7.21
N LEU A 396 -17.23 6.89 7.39
CA LEU A 396 -17.91 5.83 6.65
C LEU A 396 -18.85 6.45 5.61
N THR A 397 -18.90 5.90 4.40
CA THR A 397 -19.83 6.35 3.36
C THR A 397 -20.39 5.18 2.55
N GLY A 398 -21.65 5.29 2.11
CA GLY A 398 -22.21 4.39 1.10
C GLY A 398 -22.12 4.94 -0.34
N ASN A 399 -21.79 6.21 -0.53
CA ASN A 399 -21.69 6.85 -1.85
C ASN A 399 -20.68 8.01 -1.81
N PRO A 400 -19.41 7.76 -2.15
CA PRO A 400 -18.38 8.78 -2.09
C PRO A 400 -18.59 9.84 -3.18
N ARG A 401 -18.70 11.11 -2.79
CA ARG A 401 -18.62 12.26 -3.71
C ARG A 401 -17.25 12.90 -3.63
N GLN A 402 -16.75 13.40 -4.76
CA GLN A 402 -15.42 14.00 -4.86
C GLN A 402 -15.25 15.23 -3.94
N GLU A 403 -16.34 15.98 -3.74
CA GLU A 403 -16.40 17.15 -2.85
C GLU A 403 -16.20 16.74 -1.38
N ALA A 404 -16.91 15.71 -0.91
CA ALA A 404 -16.81 15.22 0.46
C ALA A 404 -15.41 14.69 0.80
N LEU A 405 -14.71 14.07 -0.16
CA LEU A 405 -13.33 13.60 0.02
C LEU A 405 -12.35 14.76 0.19
N ARG A 406 -12.51 15.82 -0.63
CA ARG A 406 -11.68 17.03 -0.54
C ARG A 406 -11.89 17.77 0.77
N GLU A 407 -13.14 17.92 1.20
CA GLU A 407 -13.49 18.54 2.48
C GLU A 407 -12.92 17.74 3.66
N ALA A 408 -13.01 16.42 3.61
CA ALA A 408 -12.43 15.57 4.65
C ALA A 408 -10.90 15.72 4.75
N ALA A 409 -10.22 15.86 3.61
CA ALA A 409 -8.76 16.05 3.56
C ALA A 409 -8.35 17.38 4.19
N VAL A 410 -9.10 18.45 3.93
CA VAL A 410 -8.86 19.77 4.53
C VAL A 410 -9.11 19.75 6.04
N LEU A 411 -10.12 19.03 6.50
CA LEU A 411 -10.46 18.93 7.93
C LEU A 411 -9.47 18.07 8.73
N GLY A 412 -8.65 17.24 8.10
CA GLY A 412 -7.68 16.38 8.79
C GLY A 412 -8.25 15.03 9.24
N ILE A 413 -9.30 14.54 8.58
CA ILE A 413 -9.86 13.21 8.82
C ILE A 413 -8.83 12.13 8.49
N CYS A 414 -8.76 11.09 9.31
CA CYS A 414 -7.70 10.08 9.25
C CYS A 414 -7.99 8.97 8.23
N ALA A 415 -9.27 8.66 7.98
CA ALA A 415 -9.62 7.65 6.99
C ALA A 415 -11.03 7.84 6.41
N PHE A 416 -11.24 7.29 5.21
CA PHE A 416 -12.52 7.25 4.49
C PHE A 416 -12.76 5.83 3.99
N LEU A 417 -13.85 5.20 4.44
CA LEU A 417 -14.15 3.79 4.21
C LEU A 417 -15.58 3.57 3.68
N PRO A 418 -15.81 2.54 2.85
CA PRO A 418 -17.15 2.15 2.40
C PRO A 418 -17.93 1.46 3.53
N LYS A 419 -19.22 1.79 3.67
CA LYS A 419 -20.14 1.16 4.65
C LYS A 419 -20.41 -0.32 4.36
N ASP A 420 -20.31 -0.73 3.11
CA ASP A 420 -20.51 -2.10 2.63
C ASP A 420 -19.19 -2.90 2.48
N GLY A 421 -18.09 -2.35 2.98
CA GLY A 421 -16.78 -3.00 2.97
C GLY A 421 -16.65 -4.19 3.93
N ALA A 422 -15.60 -4.99 3.74
CA ALA A 422 -15.29 -6.10 4.64
C ALA A 422 -14.94 -5.59 6.04
N LEU A 423 -15.62 -6.11 7.07
CA LEU A 423 -15.46 -5.72 8.46
C LEU A 423 -14.00 -5.83 8.95
N GLY A 424 -13.25 -6.86 8.54
CA GLY A 424 -11.84 -7.02 8.89
C GLY A 424 -10.97 -5.85 8.41
N THR A 425 -11.15 -5.41 7.18
CA THR A 425 -10.42 -4.26 6.61
C THR A 425 -10.74 -2.96 7.34
N MET A 426 -12.00 -2.78 7.76
CA MET A 426 -12.39 -1.63 8.58
C MET A 426 -11.69 -1.67 9.94
N LEU A 427 -11.72 -2.81 10.65
CA LEU A 427 -11.05 -2.97 11.94
C LEU A 427 -9.54 -2.71 11.84
N ASP A 428 -8.88 -3.22 10.82
CA ASP A 428 -7.46 -2.95 10.59
C ASP A 428 -7.20 -1.47 10.33
N THR A 429 -8.05 -0.80 9.53
CA THR A 429 -7.94 0.64 9.31
C THR A 429 -8.07 1.42 10.62
N LEU A 430 -8.94 1.01 11.55
CA LEU A 430 -9.05 1.66 12.86
C LEU A 430 -7.77 1.50 13.72
N ARG A 431 -7.03 0.40 13.58
CA ARG A 431 -5.74 0.18 14.26
C ARG A 431 -4.65 1.12 13.74
N TYR A 432 -4.64 1.35 12.44
CA TYR A 432 -3.56 2.08 11.75
C TYR A 432 -3.87 3.54 11.47
N ALA A 433 -5.14 3.97 11.54
CA ALA A 433 -5.53 5.37 11.36
C ALA A 433 -4.85 6.26 12.42
N ARG A 434 -4.16 7.30 11.95
CA ARG A 434 -3.45 8.28 12.78
C ARG A 434 -3.75 9.68 12.25
N ALA A 435 -3.83 10.65 13.17
CA ALA A 435 -3.95 12.05 12.79
C ALA A 435 -2.76 12.47 11.91
N GLY A 436 -3.04 13.17 10.81
CA GLY A 436 -2.02 13.64 9.85
C GLY A 436 -1.82 12.76 8.61
N ASN A 437 -2.31 11.52 8.60
CA ASN A 437 -2.34 10.65 7.42
C ASN A 437 -3.77 10.30 7.05
N MET A 438 -4.14 10.44 5.77
CA MET A 438 -5.46 10.09 5.27
C MET A 438 -5.41 8.78 4.47
N ILE A 439 -6.16 7.78 4.93
CA ILE A 439 -6.35 6.50 4.24
C ILE A 439 -7.69 6.53 3.50
N VAL A 440 -7.69 6.32 2.18
CA VAL A 440 -8.93 6.21 1.39
C VAL A 440 -9.02 4.80 0.84
N HIS A 441 -10.11 4.09 1.14
CA HIS A 441 -10.28 2.71 0.68
C HIS A 441 -10.35 2.63 -0.86
N PRO A 442 -9.67 1.68 -1.52
CA PRO A 442 -9.63 1.57 -2.99
C PRO A 442 -11.02 1.48 -3.65
N ALA A 443 -11.98 0.82 -3.01
CA ALA A 443 -13.35 0.72 -3.51
C ALA A 443 -14.04 2.09 -3.68
N LEU A 444 -13.73 3.07 -2.83
CA LEU A 444 -14.26 4.42 -2.94
C LEU A 444 -13.58 5.22 -4.04
N VAL A 445 -12.27 4.99 -4.24
CA VAL A 445 -11.52 5.59 -5.35
C VAL A 445 -12.07 5.10 -6.70
N ALA A 446 -12.43 3.81 -6.80
CA ALA A 446 -13.03 3.24 -7.99
C ALA A 446 -14.43 3.83 -8.29
N GLN A 447 -15.25 4.09 -7.27
CA GLN A 447 -16.58 4.70 -7.44
C GLN A 447 -16.49 6.19 -7.84
N LEU A 448 -15.50 6.92 -7.33
CA LEU A 448 -15.24 8.32 -7.71
C LEU A 448 -14.83 8.46 -9.19
N GLY A 449 -14.18 7.45 -9.77
CA GLY A 449 -13.81 7.42 -11.18
C GLY A 449 -14.99 7.20 -12.14
N GLN A 450 -16.14 6.75 -11.64
CA GLN A 450 -17.34 6.48 -12.45
C GLN A 450 -18.33 7.65 -12.49
N GLY A 451 -18.04 8.78 -11.83
CA GLY A 451 -18.90 9.97 -11.79
C GLY A 451 -18.31 11.17 -12.53
N ALA A 452 -18.69 11.38 -13.78
CA ALA A 452 -18.57 12.66 -14.51
C ALA A 452 -19.96 13.08 -15.05
N PRO A 453 -20.23 14.37 -15.32
CA PRO A 453 -21.40 15.10 -14.82
C PRO A 453 -22.68 14.91 -15.65
N GLU A 454 -23.82 14.70 -14.98
CA GLU A 454 -25.14 14.97 -15.56
C GLU A 454 -25.37 16.48 -15.64
N HIS A 455 -24.86 17.10 -16.70
CA HIS A 455 -25.25 18.46 -17.08
C HIS A 455 -26.48 18.38 -18.00
N LYS A 456 -27.65 18.68 -17.41
CA LYS A 456 -28.89 19.19 -18.02
C LYS A 456 -29.06 18.99 -19.54
N LEU A 457 -29.85 17.99 -19.93
CA LEU A 457 -30.76 18.14 -21.07
C LEU A 457 -32.18 18.41 -20.55
N GLN A 458 -32.52 19.69 -20.43
CA GLN A 458 -33.89 20.17 -20.63
C GLN A 458 -33.80 21.39 -21.54
N SER A 459 -34.02 21.12 -22.83
CA SER A 459 -34.27 22.10 -23.87
C SER A 459 -35.77 22.44 -23.90
N ALA A 460 -36.06 23.73 -24.03
CA ALA A 460 -37.21 24.36 -24.70
C ALA A 460 -38.63 23.94 -24.29
#